data_AF-A0A2H5YUE5-F1
#
_entry.id   AF-A0A2H5YUE5-F1
#
_cell.length_a   1.000
_cell.length_b   1.000
_cell.length_c   1.000
_cell.angle_alpha   90.00
_cell.angle_beta   90.00
_cell.angle_gamma   90.00
#
_symmetry.space_group_name_H-M   'P 1'
#
loop_
_entity.id
_entity.type
_entity.pdbx_description
1 polymer ?
#
loop_
_entity_poly.entity_id
_entity_poly.type
_entity_poly.pdbx_seq_one_letter_code
_entity_poly.pdbx_strand_id
1 'polypeptide(L)'
;MFNIPVPGGTTAHAVGGTLAAVVLGPWAAVIAVSVALIIQALFFGDGGITAIGANCFILGVILPLTGYGVYRLVSGRSDPLSRRRLLAAGIGAYVGINLAGLLVGLVLGIQPIFWSENGRALYSPYGLSEAVPALLIPHLTIAGAAEVIATVFGLAYVQRAHPELLERRAAAPRAARSARRWTPVIIVLLALLSPLGLLATGSAWGEWGSDELAQRVGYVPRGLQELESLWSAPLSGYSLPWMSGGASFAEQALAYILSAVVGIALIFAATFALRILLRPRQGQQAAAGG
;
A
#
# COMPACT_ATOMS: atom_id res chain seq x y z
N MET A 1 1.28 5.31 -2.89
CA MET A 1 1.53 6.68 -3.39
C MET A 1 3.02 6.89 -3.64
N PHE A 2 3.92 6.83 -2.64
CA PHE A 2 5.37 6.98 -2.90
C PHE A 2 5.92 5.74 -3.60
N ASN A 3 5.90 5.71 -4.93
CA ASN A 3 6.28 4.55 -5.73
C ASN A 3 7.64 4.78 -6.40
N ILE A 4 8.59 3.86 -6.21
CA ILE A 4 9.85 3.87 -6.95
C ILE A 4 9.72 2.85 -8.09
N PRO A 5 9.80 3.26 -9.37
CA PRO A 5 9.77 2.34 -10.52
C PRO A 5 10.92 1.32 -10.47
N VAL A 6 10.63 0.08 -10.85
CA VAL A 6 11.61 -1.02 -10.84
C VAL A 6 11.75 -1.62 -12.23
N PRO A 7 12.94 -1.54 -12.87
CA PRO A 7 13.16 -2.19 -14.17
C PRO A 7 12.91 -3.71 -14.12
N GLY A 8 12.10 -4.23 -15.04
CA GLY A 8 11.71 -5.65 -15.08
C GLY A 8 10.66 -6.06 -14.05
N GLY A 9 10.11 -5.09 -13.30
CA GLY A 9 9.14 -5.28 -12.22
C GLY A 9 8.15 -4.11 -12.13
N THR A 10 7.24 -4.13 -11.15
CA THR A 10 6.26 -3.04 -10.94
C THR A 10 6.92 -1.85 -10.23
N THR A 11 6.35 -1.38 -9.12
CA THR A 11 6.93 -0.40 -8.22
C THR A 11 7.50 -1.07 -6.98
N ALA A 12 8.42 -0.39 -6.29
CA ALA A 12 8.85 -0.71 -4.94
C ALA A 12 8.50 0.45 -4.01
N HIS A 13 7.79 0.17 -2.93
CA HIS A 13 7.38 1.17 -1.96
C HIS A 13 7.01 0.58 -0.60
N ALA A 14 6.99 1.45 0.42
CA ALA A 14 6.41 1.11 1.71
C ALA A 14 4.88 1.12 1.63
N VAL A 15 4.25 0.08 2.16
CA VAL A 15 2.79 -0.12 2.18
C VAL A 15 2.21 0.24 3.55
N GLY A 16 2.96 0.03 4.63
CA GLY A 16 2.51 0.25 6.01
C GLY A 16 1.55 -0.83 6.54
N GLY A 17 1.40 -1.96 5.84
CA GLY A 17 0.43 -2.99 6.22
C GLY A 17 0.76 -3.69 7.54
N THR A 18 2.05 -3.82 7.87
CA THR A 18 2.44 -4.36 9.20
C THR A 18 2.12 -3.38 10.32
N LEU A 19 2.42 -2.09 10.13
CA LEU A 19 2.06 -1.06 11.10
C LEU A 19 0.55 -1.04 11.35
N ALA A 20 -0.26 -1.06 10.28
CA ALA A 20 -1.70 -1.14 10.37
C ALA A 20 -2.16 -2.37 11.16
N ALA A 21 -1.58 -3.56 10.89
CA ALA A 21 -1.94 -4.78 11.61
C ALA A 21 -1.57 -4.75 13.09
N VAL A 22 -0.45 -4.11 13.45
CA VAL A 22 -0.03 -3.95 14.85
C VAL A 22 -0.95 -3.00 15.61
N VAL A 23 -1.33 -1.88 15.00
CA VAL A 23 -2.14 -0.82 15.65
C VAL A 23 -3.63 -1.15 15.66
N LEU A 24 -4.19 -1.59 14.53
CA LEU A 24 -5.63 -1.83 14.36
C LEU A 24 -6.02 -3.29 14.63
N GLY A 25 -5.05 -4.21 14.59
CA GLY A 25 -5.28 -5.65 14.53
C GLY A 25 -5.28 -6.19 13.10
N PRO A 26 -4.97 -7.48 12.91
CA PRO A 26 -4.72 -8.07 11.59
C PRO A 26 -5.93 -7.97 10.65
N TRP A 27 -7.12 -8.32 11.11
CA TRP A 27 -8.33 -8.30 10.27
C TRP A 27 -8.77 -6.90 9.86
N ALA A 28 -8.64 -5.92 10.77
CA ALA A 28 -8.92 -4.52 10.46
C ALA A 28 -7.92 -3.97 9.44
N ALA A 29 -6.65 -4.36 9.56
CA ALA A 29 -5.62 -4.00 8.59
C ALA A 29 -5.86 -4.61 7.22
N VAL A 30 -6.32 -5.87 7.15
CA VAL A 30 -6.71 -6.49 5.87
C VAL A 30 -7.74 -5.64 5.15
N ILE A 31 -8.82 -5.27 5.85
CA ILE A 31 -9.88 -4.44 5.27
C ILE A 31 -9.35 -3.06 4.89
N ALA A 32 -8.59 -2.41 5.78
CA ALA A 32 -8.09 -1.05 5.56
C ALA A 32 -7.14 -0.97 4.36
N VAL A 33 -6.19 -1.90 4.26
CA VAL A 33 -5.22 -1.94 3.15
C VAL A 33 -5.92 -2.33 1.85
N SER A 34 -6.84 -3.30 1.87
CA SER A 34 -7.63 -3.63 0.67
C SER A 34 -8.47 -2.43 0.17
N VAL A 35 -9.13 -1.69 1.06
CA VAL A 35 -9.88 -0.47 0.67
C VAL A 35 -8.96 0.58 0.06
N ALA A 36 -7.77 0.78 0.63
CA ALA A 36 -6.79 1.70 0.07
C ALA A 36 -6.35 1.29 -1.35
N LEU A 37 -6.02 0.00 -1.56
CA LEU A 37 -5.63 -0.54 -2.87
C LEU A 37 -6.76 -0.43 -3.91
N ILE A 38 -8.00 -0.64 -3.49
CA ILE A 38 -9.16 -0.51 -4.38
C ILE A 38 -9.32 0.95 -4.84
N ILE A 39 -9.18 1.90 -3.93
CA ILE A 39 -9.27 3.32 -4.25
C ILE A 39 -8.08 3.75 -5.13
N GLN A 40 -6.88 3.23 -4.87
CA GLN A 40 -5.70 3.45 -5.72
C GLN A 40 -5.94 3.01 -7.16
N ALA A 41 -6.46 1.80 -7.36
CA ALA A 41 -6.74 1.28 -8.68
C ALA A 41 -7.85 2.07 -9.41
N LEU A 42 -8.96 2.38 -8.72
CA LEU A 42 -10.12 3.02 -9.34
C LEU A 42 -9.90 4.52 -9.63
N PHE A 43 -9.29 5.25 -8.69
CA PHE A 43 -9.23 6.72 -8.78
C PHE A 43 -7.90 7.23 -9.29
N PHE A 44 -6.80 6.52 -9.02
CA PHE A 44 -5.45 7.00 -9.29
C PHE A 44 -4.70 6.21 -10.36
N GLY A 45 -5.27 5.11 -10.85
CA GLY A 45 -4.61 4.23 -11.82
C GLY A 45 -3.37 3.54 -11.25
N ASP A 46 -3.18 3.56 -9.94
CA ASP A 46 -2.07 2.92 -9.24
C ASP A 46 -2.49 1.49 -8.90
N GLY A 47 -2.21 0.60 -9.85
CA GLY A 47 -2.65 -0.80 -9.86
C GLY A 47 -3.82 -1.05 -10.81
N GLY A 48 -3.72 -2.10 -11.63
CA GLY A 48 -4.79 -2.46 -12.57
C GLY A 48 -6.03 -3.02 -11.88
N ILE A 49 -7.22 -2.66 -12.39
CA ILE A 49 -8.50 -3.19 -11.87
C ILE A 49 -8.60 -4.70 -12.01
N THR A 50 -8.06 -5.25 -13.09
CA THR A 50 -8.00 -6.71 -13.30
C THR A 50 -7.02 -7.39 -12.34
N ALA A 51 -6.04 -6.65 -11.81
CA ALA A 51 -5.07 -7.11 -10.83
C ALA A 51 -5.50 -6.88 -9.37
N ILE A 52 -6.67 -6.25 -9.13
CA ILE A 52 -7.13 -5.87 -7.79
C ILE A 52 -7.22 -7.06 -6.83
N GLY A 53 -7.62 -8.23 -7.34
CA GLY A 53 -7.68 -9.46 -6.55
C GLY A 53 -6.29 -9.92 -6.09
N ALA A 54 -5.31 -9.92 -7.00
CA ALA A 54 -3.93 -10.27 -6.69
C ALA A 54 -3.32 -9.25 -5.71
N ASN A 55 -3.54 -7.96 -5.95
CA ASN A 55 -3.05 -6.88 -5.09
C ASN A 55 -3.66 -6.95 -3.68
N CYS A 56 -4.97 -7.07 -3.57
CA CYS A 56 -5.63 -7.21 -2.27
C CYS A 56 -5.20 -8.50 -1.55
N PHE A 57 -5.00 -9.61 -2.25
CA PHE A 57 -4.54 -10.84 -1.61
C PHE A 57 -3.10 -10.71 -1.11
N ILE A 58 -2.17 -10.24 -1.93
CA ILE A 58 -0.76 -10.18 -1.56
C ILE A 58 -0.48 -9.03 -0.58
N LEU A 59 -0.90 -7.81 -0.94
CA LEU A 59 -0.61 -6.60 -0.17
C LEU A 59 -1.64 -6.34 0.93
N GLY A 60 -2.90 -6.70 0.72
CA GLY A 60 -3.96 -6.55 1.71
C GLY A 60 -4.03 -7.71 2.72
N VAL A 61 -3.77 -8.96 2.30
CA VAL A 61 -3.88 -10.13 3.19
C VAL A 61 -2.51 -10.63 3.64
N ILE A 62 -1.65 -11.06 2.71
CA ILE A 62 -0.42 -11.76 3.07
C ILE A 62 0.55 -10.84 3.83
N LEU A 63 0.77 -9.63 3.34
CA LEU A 63 1.71 -8.68 3.96
C LEU A 63 1.31 -8.36 5.41
N PRO A 64 0.08 -7.91 5.72
CA PRO A 64 -0.29 -7.56 7.10
C PRO A 64 -0.30 -8.77 8.03
N LEU A 65 -0.79 -9.93 7.56
CA LEU A 65 -0.86 -11.14 8.38
C LEU A 65 0.53 -11.71 8.68
N THR A 66 1.43 -11.74 7.68
CA THR A 66 2.81 -12.20 7.86
C THR A 66 3.56 -11.29 8.80
N GLY A 67 3.52 -9.98 8.55
CA GLY A 67 4.20 -9.00 9.40
C GLY A 67 3.68 -9.02 10.83
N TYR A 68 2.37 -9.17 11.02
CA TYR A 68 1.77 -9.32 12.34
C TYR A 68 2.17 -10.64 13.01
N GLY A 69 2.18 -11.76 12.29
CA GLY A 69 2.60 -13.06 12.80
C GLY A 69 4.04 -13.02 13.32
N VAL A 70 4.97 -12.51 12.51
CA VAL A 70 6.38 -12.31 12.90
C VAL A 70 6.49 -11.35 14.09
N TYR A 71 5.76 -10.22 14.06
CA TYR A 71 5.71 -9.30 15.20
C TYR A 71 5.27 -10.01 16.49
N ARG A 72 4.25 -10.86 16.44
CA ARG A 72 3.75 -11.62 17.60
C ARG A 72 4.77 -12.64 18.10
N LEU A 73 5.44 -13.35 17.20
CA LEU A 73 6.49 -14.32 17.53
C LEU A 73 7.68 -13.63 18.23
N VAL A 74 8.18 -12.52 17.67
CA VAL A 74 9.34 -11.81 18.21
C VAL A 74 9.01 -11.06 19.49
N SER A 75 7.83 -10.41 19.57
CA SER A 75 7.43 -9.64 20.77
C SER A 75 7.02 -10.55 21.93
N GLY A 76 6.41 -11.71 21.65
CA GLY A 76 5.89 -12.61 22.67
C GLY A 76 4.98 -11.89 23.68
N ARG A 77 5.24 -12.11 24.98
CA ARG A 77 4.52 -11.49 26.09
C ARG A 77 5.12 -10.16 26.57
N SER A 78 5.97 -9.51 25.76
CA SER A 78 6.56 -8.24 26.17
C SER A 78 5.50 -7.16 26.37
N ASP A 79 5.78 -6.24 27.28
CA ASP A 79 4.94 -5.08 27.53
C ASP A 79 4.65 -4.31 26.22
N PRO A 80 3.39 -3.85 25.96
CA PRO A 80 3.02 -3.15 24.74
C PRO A 80 3.85 -1.88 24.45
N LEU A 81 4.39 -1.23 25.47
CA LEU A 81 5.21 -0.02 25.37
C LEU A 81 6.73 -0.32 25.38
N SER A 82 7.12 -1.59 25.44
CA SER A 82 8.53 -1.98 25.44
C SER A 82 9.23 -1.72 24.09
N ARG A 83 10.54 -1.44 24.14
CA ARG A 83 11.38 -1.34 22.93
C ARG A 83 11.42 -2.63 22.11
N ARG A 84 11.20 -3.79 22.76
CA ARG A 84 11.06 -5.09 22.07
C ARG A 84 9.90 -5.09 21.07
N ARG A 85 8.83 -4.34 21.33
CA ARG A 85 7.71 -4.20 20.39
C ARG A 85 8.11 -3.44 19.12
N LEU A 86 8.98 -2.43 19.26
CA LEU A 86 9.53 -1.68 18.11
C LEU A 86 10.41 -2.59 17.25
N LEU A 87 11.32 -3.34 17.87
CA LEU A 87 12.16 -4.31 17.15
C LEU A 87 11.32 -5.38 16.45
N ALA A 88 10.34 -5.95 17.15
CA ALA A 88 9.43 -6.94 16.59
C ALA A 88 8.63 -6.40 15.41
N ALA A 89 8.19 -5.13 15.47
CA ALA A 89 7.43 -4.50 14.41
C ALA A 89 8.31 -4.21 13.19
N GLY A 90 9.56 -3.79 13.40
CA GLY A 90 10.55 -3.65 12.33
C GLY A 90 10.84 -4.97 11.63
N ILE A 91 11.12 -6.04 12.38
CA ILE A 91 11.37 -7.37 11.79
C ILE A 91 10.12 -7.87 11.05
N GLY A 92 8.94 -7.72 11.63
CA GLY A 92 7.67 -8.07 10.98
C GLY A 92 7.44 -7.30 9.68
N ALA A 93 7.70 -5.99 9.70
CA ALA A 93 7.58 -5.12 8.54
C ALA A 93 8.50 -5.58 7.40
N TYR A 94 9.77 -5.83 7.71
CA TYR A 94 10.75 -6.28 6.73
C TYR A 94 10.38 -7.64 6.11
N VAL A 95 9.95 -8.61 6.93
CA VAL A 95 9.56 -9.93 6.42
C VAL A 95 8.28 -9.84 5.59
N GLY A 96 7.27 -9.09 6.05
CA GLY A 96 5.99 -8.94 5.37
C GLY A 96 6.14 -8.32 3.98
N ILE A 97 6.88 -7.22 3.86
CA ILE A 97 7.05 -6.52 2.58
C ILE A 97 7.90 -7.34 1.59
N ASN A 98 8.92 -8.05 2.05
CA ASN A 98 9.75 -8.90 1.18
C ASN A 98 8.99 -10.14 0.69
N LEU A 99 8.18 -10.77 1.55
CA LEU A 99 7.31 -11.85 1.11
C LEU A 99 6.31 -11.38 0.06
N ALA A 100 5.74 -10.18 0.24
CA ALA A 100 4.84 -9.60 -0.74
C ALA A 100 5.54 -9.34 -2.09
N GLY A 101 6.74 -8.75 -2.06
CA GLY A 101 7.55 -8.52 -3.27
C GLY A 101 7.89 -9.83 -3.99
N LEU A 102 8.27 -10.88 -3.26
CA LEU A 102 8.50 -12.21 -3.83
C LEU A 102 7.24 -12.76 -4.51
N LEU A 103 6.08 -12.71 -3.84
CA LEU A 103 4.84 -13.24 -4.39
C LEU A 103 4.35 -12.47 -5.62
N VAL A 104 4.51 -11.15 -5.64
CA VAL A 104 4.24 -10.35 -6.85
C VAL A 104 5.17 -10.81 -7.97
N GLY A 105 6.48 -10.87 -7.73
CA GLY A 105 7.46 -11.34 -8.71
C GLY A 105 7.14 -12.73 -9.26
N LEU A 106 6.66 -13.65 -8.41
CA LEU A 106 6.20 -14.98 -8.84
C LEU A 106 4.96 -14.90 -9.72
N VAL A 107 3.90 -14.17 -9.30
CA VAL A 107 2.66 -14.02 -10.07
C VAL A 107 2.92 -13.44 -11.46
N LEU A 108 3.89 -12.54 -11.58
CA LEU A 108 4.30 -11.95 -12.85
C LEU A 108 5.16 -12.92 -13.68
N GLY A 109 6.17 -13.53 -13.05
CA GLY A 109 7.11 -14.42 -13.72
C GLY A 109 6.49 -15.71 -14.25
N ILE A 110 5.35 -16.15 -13.71
CA ILE A 110 4.60 -17.29 -14.24
C ILE A 110 3.74 -16.93 -15.46
N GLN A 111 3.45 -15.64 -15.71
CA GLN A 111 2.59 -15.23 -16.81
C GLN A 111 3.05 -15.75 -18.19
N PRO A 112 4.32 -15.58 -18.61
CA PRO A 112 4.77 -16.06 -19.92
C PRO A 112 4.78 -17.59 -20.03
N ILE A 113 4.76 -18.32 -18.91
CA ILE A 113 4.76 -19.79 -18.87
C ILE A 113 3.37 -20.34 -19.19
N PHE A 114 2.33 -19.74 -18.60
CA PHE A 114 0.96 -20.26 -18.72
C PHE A 114 0.09 -19.50 -19.73
N TRP A 115 0.40 -18.23 -20.00
CA TRP A 115 -0.37 -17.36 -20.89
C TRP A 115 0.52 -16.79 -21.98
N SER A 116 0.86 -17.65 -22.94
CA SER A 116 1.61 -17.28 -24.15
C SER A 116 0.98 -17.86 -25.41
N GLU A 117 1.13 -17.14 -26.51
CA GLU A 117 0.67 -17.53 -27.85
C GLU A 117 1.79 -17.23 -28.86
N ASN A 118 2.15 -18.20 -29.71
CA ASN A 118 3.22 -18.08 -30.70
C ASN A 118 4.56 -17.58 -30.12
N GLY A 119 4.91 -18.01 -28.90
CA GLY A 119 6.14 -17.60 -28.22
C GLY A 119 6.14 -16.18 -27.65
N ARG A 120 4.99 -15.50 -27.63
CA ARG A 120 4.81 -14.18 -27.00
C ARG A 120 3.88 -14.26 -25.81
N ALA A 121 4.22 -13.56 -24.74
CA ALA A 121 3.37 -13.50 -23.56
C ALA A 121 2.11 -12.67 -23.84
N LEU A 122 0.98 -13.08 -23.26
CA LEU A 122 -0.29 -12.36 -23.37
C LEU A 122 -0.41 -11.23 -22.34
N TYR A 123 0.30 -11.32 -21.21
CA TYR A 123 0.27 -10.35 -20.10
C TYR A 123 1.68 -9.87 -19.72
N SER A 124 2.27 -10.36 -18.63
CA SER A 124 3.66 -10.03 -18.27
C SER A 124 4.64 -10.73 -19.22
N PRO A 125 5.55 -10.00 -19.88
CA PRO A 125 6.54 -10.60 -20.79
C PRO A 125 7.79 -11.10 -20.06
N TYR A 126 7.94 -10.79 -18.77
CA TYR A 126 9.12 -11.13 -17.98
C TYR A 126 8.92 -12.47 -17.28
N GLY A 127 9.90 -13.38 -17.41
CA GLY A 127 9.88 -14.69 -16.76
C GLY A 127 10.28 -14.62 -15.29
N LEU A 128 10.36 -15.79 -14.64
CA LEU A 128 10.74 -15.89 -13.23
C LEU A 128 12.14 -15.33 -12.95
N SER A 129 13.10 -15.54 -13.85
CA SER A 129 14.49 -15.07 -13.72
C SER A 129 14.61 -13.54 -13.77
N GLU A 130 13.67 -12.85 -14.40
CA GLU A 130 13.66 -11.40 -14.50
C GLU A 130 12.74 -10.79 -13.43
N ALA A 131 11.49 -11.25 -13.36
CA ALA A 131 10.46 -10.67 -12.52
C ALA A 131 10.75 -10.84 -11.02
N VAL A 132 11.26 -12.00 -10.58
CA VAL A 132 11.53 -12.24 -9.16
C VAL A 132 12.69 -11.36 -8.66
N PRO A 133 13.88 -11.32 -9.30
CA PRO A 133 14.94 -10.42 -8.86
C PRO A 133 14.56 -8.95 -9.00
N ALA A 134 13.86 -8.58 -10.09
CA ALA A 134 13.38 -7.23 -10.27
C ALA A 134 12.54 -6.78 -9.08
N LEU A 135 11.54 -7.56 -8.65
CA LEU A 135 10.74 -7.20 -7.49
C LEU A 135 11.50 -7.35 -6.17
N LEU A 136 12.24 -8.44 -5.97
CA LEU A 136 12.78 -8.76 -4.65
C LEU A 136 13.97 -7.88 -4.25
N ILE A 137 14.86 -7.51 -5.18
CA ILE A 137 16.09 -6.74 -4.85
C ILE A 137 15.76 -5.33 -4.28
N PRO A 138 14.88 -4.52 -4.91
CA PRO A 138 14.48 -3.22 -4.35
C PRO A 138 13.73 -3.35 -3.02
N HIS A 139 12.98 -4.44 -2.81
CA HIS A 139 12.29 -4.70 -1.55
C HIS A 139 13.23 -5.18 -0.44
N LEU A 140 14.28 -5.94 -0.76
CA LEU A 140 15.30 -6.34 0.20
C LEU A 140 16.14 -5.15 0.66
N THR A 141 16.27 -4.12 -0.19
CA THR A 141 17.13 -2.96 0.02
C THR A 141 16.33 -1.73 0.47
N ILE A 142 15.75 -0.99 -0.48
CA ILE A 142 15.20 0.35 -0.28
C ILE A 142 13.79 0.28 0.32
N ALA A 143 12.87 -0.46 -0.31
CA ALA A 143 11.48 -0.49 0.15
C ALA A 143 11.34 -1.24 1.49
N GLY A 144 12.14 -2.28 1.72
CA GLY A 144 12.21 -2.96 3.02
C GLY A 144 12.71 -2.03 4.12
N ALA A 145 13.77 -1.26 3.87
CA ALA A 145 14.25 -0.25 4.81
C ALA A 145 13.19 0.83 5.07
N ALA A 146 12.52 1.32 4.02
CA ALA A 146 11.46 2.31 4.15
C ALA A 146 10.28 1.79 4.99
N GLU A 147 9.83 0.55 4.75
CA GLU A 147 8.75 -0.08 5.53
C GLU A 147 9.14 -0.25 7.01
N VAL A 148 10.38 -0.64 7.30
CA VAL A 148 10.90 -0.75 8.67
C VAL A 148 10.91 0.62 9.35
N ILE A 149 11.48 1.64 8.70
CA ILE A 149 11.57 2.99 9.25
C ILE A 149 10.17 3.53 9.52
N ALA A 150 9.26 3.45 8.54
CA ALA A 150 7.88 3.91 8.67
C ALA A 150 7.14 3.17 9.80
N THR A 151 7.29 1.84 9.88
CA THR A 151 6.63 1.02 10.90
C THR A 151 7.17 1.30 12.30
N VAL A 152 8.49 1.36 12.47
CA VAL A 152 9.11 1.62 13.77
C VAL A 152 8.82 3.04 14.25
N PHE A 153 8.93 4.03 13.36
CA PHE A 153 8.61 5.41 13.68
C PHE A 153 7.13 5.58 14.03
N GLY A 154 6.23 5.02 13.20
CA GLY A 154 4.80 5.06 13.44
C GLY A 154 4.40 4.41 14.76
N LEU A 155 4.93 3.22 15.05
CA LEU A 155 4.66 2.54 16.32
C LEU A 155 5.26 3.28 17.52
N ALA A 156 6.48 3.83 17.40
CA ALA A 156 7.09 4.64 18.46
C ALA A 156 6.29 5.92 18.73
N TYR A 157 5.73 6.54 17.69
CA TYR A 157 4.82 7.67 17.84
C TYR A 157 3.54 7.24 18.57
N VAL A 158 2.91 6.13 18.17
CA VAL A 158 1.71 5.61 18.86
C VAL A 158 2.01 5.30 20.33
N GLN A 159 3.11 4.63 20.64
CA GLN A 159 3.52 4.34 22.03
C GLN A 159 3.67 5.61 22.90
N ARG A 160 4.06 6.75 22.30
CA ARG A 160 4.29 8.01 23.02
C ARG A 160 3.07 8.93 23.06
N ALA A 161 2.34 9.02 21.96
CA ALA A 161 1.25 9.98 21.79
C ALA A 161 -0.13 9.37 22.07
N HIS A 162 -0.28 8.07 21.81
CA HIS A 162 -1.54 7.33 21.89
C HIS A 162 -1.38 5.92 22.48
N PRO A 163 -0.77 5.76 23.67
CA PRO A 163 -0.57 4.44 24.30
C PRO A 163 -1.90 3.67 24.50
N GLU A 164 -3.02 4.38 24.66
CA GLU A 164 -4.37 3.83 24.78
C GLU A 164 -4.81 2.97 23.58
N LEU A 165 -4.20 3.16 22.39
CA LEU A 165 -4.50 2.33 21.21
C LEU A 165 -3.86 0.94 21.32
N LEU A 166 -2.81 0.79 22.11
CA LEU A 166 -2.07 -0.46 22.28
C LEU A 166 -2.49 -1.22 23.55
N GLU A 167 -2.92 -0.48 24.58
CA GLU A 167 -3.39 -1.03 25.84
C GLU A 167 -4.90 -1.35 25.75
N ARG A 168 -5.25 -2.64 25.55
CA ARG A 168 -6.65 -3.11 25.49
C ARG A 168 -7.45 -3.01 26.80
N ARG A 169 -6.97 -2.29 27.82
CA ARG A 169 -7.69 -2.04 29.07
C ARG A 169 -7.65 -0.56 29.39
N ALA A 170 -8.75 -0.07 29.97
CA ALA A 170 -8.91 1.28 30.49
C ALA A 170 -7.77 1.63 31.47
N ALA A 171 -6.63 2.04 30.93
CA ALA A 171 -5.56 2.63 31.69
C ALA A 171 -5.94 4.08 31.95
N ALA A 172 -5.80 4.51 33.20
CA ALA A 172 -5.99 5.91 33.57
C ALA A 172 -5.15 6.80 32.63
N PRO A 173 -5.67 7.96 32.19
CA PRO A 173 -5.02 8.79 31.20
C PRO A 173 -3.64 9.22 31.68
N ARG A 174 -2.58 8.60 31.15
CA ARG A 174 -1.22 9.11 31.29
C ARG A 174 -1.11 10.39 30.46
N ALA A 175 -0.48 11.41 31.01
CA ALA A 175 -0.37 12.73 30.39
C ALA A 175 0.50 12.70 29.12
N ALA A 176 -0.05 12.26 27.99
CA ALA A 176 0.58 12.26 26.66
C ALA A 176 0.60 13.67 26.00
N ARG A 177 0.70 14.74 26.80
CA ARG A 177 0.54 16.13 26.30
C ARG A 177 1.68 16.61 25.40
N SER A 178 2.90 16.11 25.57
CA SER A 178 4.07 16.62 24.85
C SER A 178 4.16 16.12 23.40
N ALA A 179 3.92 14.84 23.12
CA ALA A 179 4.02 14.31 21.75
C ALA A 179 2.85 14.77 20.86
N ARG A 180 1.65 14.91 21.44
CA ARG A 180 0.43 15.36 20.74
C ARG A 180 0.54 16.81 20.21
N ARG A 181 1.39 17.65 20.80
CA ARG A 181 1.64 19.02 20.32
C ARG A 181 2.41 19.05 19.00
N TRP A 182 3.20 18.01 18.72
CA TRP A 182 4.03 17.91 17.51
C TRP A 182 3.33 17.20 16.36
N THR A 183 2.19 16.54 16.61
CA THR A 183 1.38 15.88 15.58
C THR A 183 1.12 16.73 14.34
N PRO A 184 0.64 17.99 14.42
CA PRO A 184 0.41 18.80 13.22
C PRO A 184 1.71 19.07 12.45
N VAL A 185 2.83 19.29 13.15
CA VAL A 185 4.14 19.52 12.54
C VAL A 185 4.61 18.25 11.80
N ILE A 186 4.46 17.08 12.41
CA ILE A 186 4.82 15.79 11.79
C ILE A 186 3.96 15.54 10.54
N ILE A 187 2.64 15.80 10.61
CA ILE A 187 1.74 15.63 9.46
C ILE A 187 2.13 16.56 8.31
N VAL A 188 2.36 17.85 8.60
CA VAL A 188 2.78 18.82 7.58
C VAL A 188 4.12 18.42 6.97
N LEU A 189 5.08 17.99 7.78
CA LEU A 189 6.38 17.53 7.30
C LEU A 189 6.25 16.30 6.39
N LEU A 190 5.47 15.28 6.80
CA LEU A 190 5.23 14.08 5.99
C LEU A 190 4.51 14.42 4.67
N ALA A 191 3.55 15.35 4.69
CA ALA A 191 2.86 15.82 3.50
C ALA A 191 3.82 16.52 2.52
N LEU A 192 4.70 17.40 3.03
CA LEU A 192 5.70 18.10 2.21
C LEU A 192 6.78 17.17 1.66
N LEU A 193 7.12 16.08 2.36
CA LEU A 193 8.08 15.08 1.90
C LEU A 193 7.46 14.05 0.95
N SER A 194 6.13 13.93 0.91
CA SER A 194 5.43 12.94 0.07
C SER A 194 5.72 13.04 -1.44
N PRO A 195 5.93 14.22 -2.06
CA PRO A 195 6.23 14.34 -3.48
C PRO A 195 7.69 14.01 -3.83
N LEU A 196 8.55 13.68 -2.87
CA LEU A 196 9.94 13.27 -3.16
C LEU A 196 10.00 12.03 -4.08
N GLY A 197 8.91 11.24 -4.15
CA GLY A 197 8.81 10.08 -5.03
C GLY A 197 8.76 10.46 -6.51
N LEU A 198 8.31 11.67 -6.83
CA LEU A 198 8.30 12.21 -8.20
C LEU A 198 9.72 12.42 -8.75
N LEU A 199 10.75 12.43 -7.89
CA LEU A 199 12.15 12.49 -8.31
C LEU A 199 12.67 11.14 -8.82
N ALA A 200 11.98 10.03 -8.52
CA ALA A 200 12.34 8.73 -9.05
C ALA A 200 11.93 8.66 -10.53
N THR A 201 12.91 8.66 -11.42
CA THR A 201 12.68 8.64 -12.87
C THR A 201 12.34 7.23 -13.36
N GLY A 202 11.33 7.14 -14.24
CA GLY A 202 10.86 5.89 -14.85
C GLY A 202 9.39 5.60 -14.55
N SER A 203 8.83 4.63 -15.25
CA SER A 203 7.48 4.10 -15.03
C SER A 203 7.61 2.62 -14.64
N ALA A 204 6.73 2.13 -13.78
CA ALA A 204 6.73 0.74 -13.37
C ALA A 204 6.07 -0.17 -14.42
N TRP A 205 6.54 -1.41 -14.55
CA TRP A 205 5.82 -2.40 -15.35
C TRP A 205 4.39 -2.57 -14.78
N GLY A 206 3.38 -2.60 -15.65
CA GLY A 206 1.96 -2.54 -15.25
C GLY A 206 1.36 -1.13 -15.18
N GLU A 207 2.19 -0.07 -15.23
CA GLU A 207 1.79 1.33 -15.41
C GLU A 207 2.21 1.88 -16.80
N TRP A 208 2.89 1.06 -17.61
CA TRP A 208 3.30 1.39 -18.98
C TRP A 208 2.11 1.43 -19.93
N GLY A 209 2.03 2.49 -20.73
CA GLY A 209 1.16 2.53 -21.91
C GLY A 209 1.62 1.56 -22.99
N SER A 210 0.72 1.23 -23.91
CA SER A 210 0.99 0.37 -25.07
C SER A 210 2.20 0.84 -25.90
N ASP A 211 2.37 2.15 -26.08
CA ASP A 211 3.52 2.72 -26.80
C ASP A 211 4.86 2.46 -26.10
N GLU A 212 4.90 2.56 -24.76
CA GLU A 212 6.10 2.32 -23.97
C GLU A 212 6.47 0.82 -23.95
N LEU A 213 5.46 -0.06 -23.87
CA LEU A 213 5.64 -1.51 -24.00
C LEU A 213 6.23 -1.88 -25.36
N ALA A 214 5.73 -1.30 -26.44
CA ALA A 214 6.25 -1.53 -27.79
C ALA A 214 7.73 -1.11 -27.90
N GLN A 215 8.10 0.02 -27.31
CA GLN A 215 9.48 0.51 -27.35
C GLN A 215 10.44 -0.33 -26.49
N ARG A 216 10.02 -0.80 -25.31
CA ARG A 216 10.89 -1.53 -24.37
C ARG A 216 10.98 -3.03 -24.65
N VAL A 217 9.88 -3.64 -25.10
CA VAL A 217 9.76 -5.10 -25.23
C VAL A 217 9.71 -5.53 -26.71
N GLY A 218 9.44 -4.60 -27.64
CA GLY A 218 9.37 -4.87 -29.08
C GLY A 218 8.00 -5.37 -29.55
N TYR A 219 7.02 -5.51 -28.65
CA TYR A 219 5.61 -5.78 -28.96
C TYR A 219 4.71 -5.38 -27.79
N VAL A 220 3.41 -5.25 -28.06
CA VAL A 220 2.39 -5.07 -27.01
C VAL A 220 1.71 -6.41 -26.75
N PRO A 221 1.73 -6.93 -25.50
CA PRO A 221 0.99 -8.14 -25.14
C PRO A 221 -0.50 -7.98 -25.44
N ARG A 222 -1.05 -8.87 -26.28
CA ARG A 222 -2.44 -8.77 -26.77
C ARG A 222 -3.46 -8.78 -25.63
N GLY A 223 -3.27 -9.67 -24.65
CA GLY A 223 -4.16 -9.77 -23.50
C GLY A 223 -4.17 -8.49 -22.65
N LEU A 224 -3.06 -7.74 -22.61
CA LEU A 224 -3.01 -6.45 -21.94
C LEU A 224 -3.73 -5.36 -22.76
N GLN A 225 -3.55 -5.35 -24.08
CA GLN A 225 -4.21 -4.40 -24.99
C GLN A 225 -5.74 -4.52 -24.95
N GLU A 226 -6.27 -5.74 -24.85
CA GLU A 226 -7.72 -5.97 -24.73
C GLU A 226 -8.30 -5.41 -23.43
N LEU A 227 -7.49 -5.33 -22.37
CA LEU A 227 -7.90 -4.87 -21.04
C LEU A 227 -7.69 -3.36 -20.82
N GLU A 228 -6.89 -2.70 -21.65
CA GLU A 228 -6.53 -1.27 -21.54
C GLU A 228 -7.77 -0.36 -21.56
N SER A 229 -8.79 -0.74 -22.34
CA SER A 229 -10.03 0.04 -22.50
C SER A 229 -11.06 -0.12 -21.38
N LEU A 230 -10.85 -1.05 -20.44
CA LEU A 230 -11.85 -1.37 -19.42
C LEU A 230 -12.12 -0.23 -18.44
N TRP A 231 -11.11 0.61 -18.18
CA TRP A 231 -11.23 1.70 -17.23
C TRP A 231 -10.15 2.75 -17.42
N SER A 232 -10.52 4.01 -17.21
CA SER A 232 -9.59 5.13 -17.13
C SER A 232 -9.78 5.85 -15.80
N ALA A 233 -8.72 5.87 -14.98
CA ALA A 233 -8.78 6.47 -13.66
C ALA A 233 -8.87 8.01 -13.73
N PRO A 234 -9.78 8.66 -13.00
CA PRO A 234 -9.97 10.11 -13.03
C PRO A 234 -8.72 10.95 -12.71
N LEU A 235 -7.86 10.47 -11.81
CA LEU A 235 -6.63 11.13 -11.36
C LEU A 235 -5.42 10.23 -11.62
N SER A 236 -5.34 9.66 -12.83
CA SER A 236 -4.28 8.72 -13.21
C SER A 236 -2.88 9.30 -12.95
N GLY A 237 -2.01 8.49 -12.34
CA GLY A 237 -0.64 8.89 -12.00
C GLY A 237 -0.58 10.01 -10.97
N TYR A 238 -1.65 10.21 -10.18
CA TYR A 238 -1.77 11.26 -9.17
C TYR A 238 -1.70 12.69 -9.74
N SER A 239 -1.95 12.83 -11.05
CA SER A 239 -1.96 14.10 -11.77
C SER A 239 -3.38 14.67 -11.88
N LEU A 240 -3.49 15.98 -12.10
CA LEU A 240 -4.77 16.63 -12.35
C LEU A 240 -5.06 16.63 -13.86
N PRO A 241 -6.29 16.32 -14.31
CA PRO A 241 -6.62 16.13 -15.73
C PRO A 241 -6.33 17.35 -16.63
N TRP A 242 -6.30 18.54 -16.03
CA TRP A 242 -6.06 19.81 -16.72
C TRP A 242 -4.59 20.24 -16.72
N MET A 243 -3.69 19.47 -16.10
CA MET A 243 -2.26 19.80 -16.12
C MET A 243 -1.66 19.45 -17.48
N SER A 244 -0.88 20.38 -18.03
CA SER A 244 -0.12 20.16 -19.25
C SER A 244 1.14 19.34 -18.97
N GLY A 245 1.64 18.61 -19.98
CA GLY A 245 2.87 17.81 -19.87
C GLY A 245 4.16 18.61 -19.60
N GLY A 246 4.10 19.94 -19.59
CA GLY A 246 5.21 20.85 -19.25
C GLY A 246 5.16 21.38 -17.82
N ALA A 247 4.32 20.83 -16.94
CA ALA A 247 4.18 21.29 -15.57
C ALA A 247 5.52 21.23 -14.80
N SER A 248 5.81 22.29 -14.06
CA SER A 248 6.95 22.38 -13.16
C SER A 248 6.85 21.35 -12.02
N PHE A 249 7.98 21.03 -11.39
CA PHE A 249 7.99 20.13 -10.23
C PHE A 249 7.06 20.60 -9.10
N ALA A 250 6.96 21.91 -8.88
CA ALA A 250 6.07 22.47 -7.85
C ALA A 250 4.60 22.21 -8.15
N GLU A 251 4.19 22.31 -9.41
CA GLU A 251 2.81 22.01 -9.85
C GLU A 251 2.51 20.52 -9.74
N GLN A 252 3.45 19.65 -10.13
CA GLN A 252 3.32 18.20 -9.98
C GLN A 252 3.24 17.80 -8.50
N ALA A 253 4.08 18.39 -7.65
CA ALA A 253 4.05 18.16 -6.20
C ALA A 253 2.73 18.62 -5.57
N LEU A 254 2.20 19.77 -5.99
CA LEU A 254 0.90 20.26 -5.52
C LEU A 254 -0.24 19.31 -5.93
N ALA A 255 -0.28 18.90 -7.20
CA ALA A 255 -1.26 17.95 -7.70
C ALA A 255 -1.20 16.62 -6.95
N TYR A 256 0.00 16.12 -6.68
CA TYR A 256 0.22 14.90 -5.93
C TYR A 256 -0.30 15.00 -4.48
N ILE A 257 -0.06 16.14 -3.80
CA ILE A 257 -0.60 16.40 -2.46
C ILE A 257 -2.13 16.50 -2.48
N LEU A 258 -2.70 17.21 -3.46
CA LEU A 258 -4.16 17.31 -3.61
C LEU A 258 -4.80 15.94 -3.87
N SER A 259 -4.20 15.12 -4.73
CA SER A 259 -4.58 13.73 -4.95
C SER A 259 -4.53 12.91 -3.66
N ALA A 260 -3.52 13.10 -2.81
CA ALA A 260 -3.45 12.44 -1.51
C ALA A 260 -4.62 12.84 -0.59
N VAL A 261 -4.98 14.13 -0.56
CA VAL A 261 -6.13 14.62 0.21
C VAL A 261 -7.44 13.99 -0.28
N VAL A 262 -7.65 13.92 -1.60
CA VAL A 262 -8.81 13.24 -2.20
C VAL A 262 -8.82 11.76 -1.82
N GLY A 263 -7.68 11.07 -1.92
CA GLY A 263 -7.56 9.66 -1.56
C GLY A 263 -7.91 9.39 -0.10
N ILE A 264 -7.42 10.22 0.82
CA ILE A 264 -7.76 10.14 2.26
C ILE A 264 -9.26 10.33 2.46
N ALA A 265 -9.88 11.32 1.80
CA ALA A 265 -11.31 11.57 1.91
C ALA A 265 -12.15 10.39 1.39
N LEU A 266 -11.75 9.78 0.27
CA LEU A 266 -12.40 8.60 -0.30
C LEU A 266 -12.29 7.38 0.62
N ILE A 267 -11.10 7.13 1.19
CA ILE A 267 -10.89 6.03 2.15
C ILE A 267 -11.78 6.25 3.39
N PHE A 268 -11.83 7.48 3.90
CA PHE A 268 -12.69 7.82 5.04
C PHE A 268 -14.18 7.60 4.71
N ALA A 269 -14.65 8.07 3.55
CA ALA A 269 -16.02 7.86 3.11
C ALA A 269 -16.37 6.38 2.96
N ALA A 270 -15.50 5.59 2.32
CA ALA A 270 -15.71 4.15 2.11
C ALA A 270 -15.75 3.38 3.43
N THR A 271 -14.79 3.63 4.32
CA THR A 271 -14.74 2.98 5.64
C THR A 271 -15.93 3.40 6.52
N PHE A 272 -16.36 4.65 6.45
CA PHE A 272 -17.55 5.14 7.15
C PHE A 272 -18.84 4.49 6.63
N ALA A 273 -18.99 4.38 5.31
CA ALA A 273 -20.11 3.70 4.68
C ALA A 273 -20.16 2.22 5.08
N LEU A 274 -19.02 1.53 5.05
CA LEU A 274 -18.91 0.14 5.48
C LEU A 274 -19.33 -0.02 6.95
N ARG A 275 -18.90 0.90 7.82
CA ARG A 275 -19.34 0.92 9.22
C ARG A 275 -20.86 1.07 9.35
N ILE A 276 -21.49 1.93 8.56
CA ILE A 276 -22.95 2.12 8.58
C ILE A 276 -23.66 0.83 8.15
N LEU A 277 -23.19 0.20 7.06
CA LEU A 277 -23.80 -1.01 6.51
C LEU A 277 -23.64 -2.22 7.42
N LEU A 278 -22.50 -2.34 8.10
CA LEU A 278 -22.18 -3.46 9.00
C LEU A 278 -22.67 -3.23 10.44
N ARG A 279 -23.36 -2.13 10.75
CA ARG A 279 -23.97 -1.96 12.08
C ARG A 279 -25.02 -3.05 12.30
N PRO A 280 -24.87 -3.91 13.31
CA PRO A 280 -25.91 -4.88 13.61
C PRO A 280 -27.19 -4.14 13.97
N ARG A 281 -28.32 -4.52 13.36
CA ARG A 281 -29.66 -4.00 13.64
C ARG A 281 -30.12 -4.47 15.04
N GLN A 282 -29.53 -3.95 16.11
CA GLN A 282 -29.91 -4.29 17.49
C GLN A 282 -31.20 -3.59 17.97
N GLY A 283 -32.17 -3.33 17.08
CA GLY A 283 -33.34 -2.50 17.39
C GLY A 283 -34.72 -3.08 17.06
N GLN A 284 -34.84 -4.28 16.50
CA GLN A 284 -36.16 -4.82 16.09
C GLN A 284 -36.65 -6.05 16.88
N GLN A 285 -35.84 -6.62 17.79
CA GLN A 285 -36.30 -7.77 18.62
C GLN A 285 -36.88 -7.36 19.98
N ALA A 286 -36.77 -6.10 20.41
CA ALA A 286 -37.37 -5.62 21.65
C ALA A 286 -38.84 -5.17 21.51
N ALA A 287 -39.37 -5.06 20.28
CA ALA A 287 -40.74 -4.58 20.02
C ALA A 287 -41.75 -5.71 19.70
N ALA A 288 -41.32 -6.98 19.70
CA ALA A 288 -42.18 -8.13 19.41
C ALA A 288 -42.39 -9.07 20.63
N GLY A 289 -41.98 -8.65 21.83
CA GLY A 289 -42.06 -9.43 23.05
C GLY A 289 -42.60 -8.68 24.27
N GLY A 290 -43.42 -7.64 24.05
CA GLY A 290 -44.15 -6.92 25.08
C GLY A 290 -45.65 -7.17 24.97
#